data_AF-A0A968VY36-F1
#
_entry.id   AF-A0A968VY36-F1
#
_cell.length_a   1.000
_cell.length_b   1.000
_cell.length_c   1.000
_cell.angle_alpha   90.00
_cell.angle_beta   90.00
_cell.angle_gamma   90.00
#
_symmetry.space_group_name_H-M   'P 1'
#
loop_
_entity.id
_entity.type
_entity.pdbx_description
1 polymer ?
#
loop_
_entity_poly.entity_id
_entity_poly.type
_entity_poly.pdbx_seq_one_letter_code
_entity_poly.pdbx_strand_id
1 'polypeptide(L)'
;MVPAAGEHAIVSNGHNVALTGDATVGSVEIGTGAALSLGSHQFTLNIGGIVNNGTLNIGTSTINYAASGNQTVDVLNYYNVTVSGTGAKTLAGDITIQNNLLIYGLPASLSLVANNFDINLQGDWQSTATFVPGTGNVNITGTVNQLVENTNGVEIFYNLNIQNPLGVSMSSNVTITDTLKMNGGNINTSTYKIVIGTGAGNAGGIARNSGYVNGNLERWVVSNVPYVFPIQKNANVREVSMQFANVTTPGSIQIGFEEMAPGNNGLPMVEGSVNVTSTYAQGYWTVQEINNVNFAGGYNISLRAGGFSINPDVRVVSRPDATTDWLLNGTHAPAVGNLAYRNVVTIYPAIGPLHKPTVACLVPWLTLPP
;
A
#
# COMPACT_ATOMS: atom_id res chain seq x y z
N MET A 1 -14.54 -39.77 16.62
CA MET A 1 -13.15 -40.00 16.20
C MET A 1 -12.91 -39.13 14.98
N VAL A 2 -11.80 -38.40 14.92
CA VAL A 2 -11.42 -37.68 13.71
C VAL A 2 -10.86 -38.70 12.71
N PRO A 3 -11.33 -38.73 11.45
CA PRO A 3 -10.75 -39.58 10.40
C PRO A 3 -9.24 -39.35 10.25
N ALA A 4 -8.54 -40.27 9.60
CA ALA A 4 -7.12 -40.09 9.37
C ALA A 4 -6.86 -38.87 8.45
N ALA A 5 -5.68 -38.29 8.56
CA ALA A 5 -5.35 -37.02 7.91
C ALA A 5 -5.54 -37.02 6.39
N GLY A 6 -5.48 -38.16 5.70
CA GLY A 6 -5.69 -38.25 4.25
C GLY A 6 -7.09 -38.71 3.83
N GLU A 7 -8.01 -38.89 4.78
CA GLU A 7 -9.34 -39.45 4.51
C GLU A 7 -10.38 -38.37 4.22
N HIS A 8 -11.38 -38.74 3.41
CA HIS A 8 -12.58 -37.95 3.21
C HIS A 8 -13.52 -38.16 4.40
N ALA A 9 -13.70 -37.13 5.23
CA ALA A 9 -14.61 -37.14 6.36
C ALA A 9 -16.06 -36.91 5.91
N ILE A 10 -17.00 -37.64 6.50
CA ILE A 10 -18.43 -37.46 6.22
C ILE A 10 -19.15 -37.20 7.55
N VAL A 11 -19.85 -36.07 7.64
CA VAL A 11 -20.82 -35.80 8.70
C VAL A 11 -22.20 -36.16 8.16
N SER A 12 -22.64 -37.38 8.48
CA SER A 12 -23.88 -37.95 7.96
C SER A 12 -25.14 -37.20 8.42
N ASN A 13 -26.21 -37.27 7.63
CA ASN A 13 -27.53 -36.68 7.95
C ASN A 13 -27.95 -36.99 9.39
N GLY A 14 -28.47 -35.99 10.10
CA GLY A 14 -28.96 -36.09 11.47
C GLY A 14 -27.89 -36.10 12.56
N HIS A 15 -26.60 -36.01 12.19
CA HIS A 15 -25.50 -35.96 13.14
C HIS A 15 -24.99 -34.53 13.34
N ASN A 16 -24.75 -34.20 14.61
CA ASN A 16 -24.09 -32.97 15.02
C ASN A 16 -22.71 -33.32 15.60
N VAL A 17 -21.65 -32.88 14.93
CA VAL A 17 -20.27 -33.11 15.31
C VAL A 17 -19.66 -31.79 15.75
N ALA A 18 -19.00 -31.77 16.90
CA ALA A 18 -18.19 -30.66 17.36
C ALA A 18 -16.73 -31.11 17.50
N LEU A 19 -15.80 -30.31 16.99
CA LEU A 19 -14.40 -30.50 17.29
C LEU A 19 -14.15 -30.20 18.78
N THR A 20 -13.32 -31.05 19.40
CA THR A 20 -12.85 -30.88 20.80
C THR A 20 -11.37 -30.53 20.86
N GLY A 21 -10.75 -30.33 19.70
CA GLY A 21 -9.33 -30.10 19.47
C GLY A 21 -9.06 -29.87 17.99
N ASP A 22 -7.82 -29.53 17.66
CA ASP A 22 -7.40 -29.39 16.27
C ASP A 22 -7.56 -30.70 15.51
N ALA A 23 -7.94 -30.62 14.24
CA ALA A 23 -8.23 -31.78 13.42
C ALA A 23 -7.69 -31.59 11.99
N THR A 24 -7.18 -32.66 11.41
CA THR A 24 -6.71 -32.72 10.03
C THR A 24 -7.42 -33.83 9.30
N VAL A 25 -7.97 -33.53 8.13
CA VAL A 25 -8.60 -34.50 7.23
C VAL A 25 -8.21 -34.20 5.78
N GLY A 26 -8.43 -35.17 4.88
CA GLY A 26 -8.22 -34.99 3.45
C GLY A 26 -9.16 -33.93 2.90
N SER A 27 -10.44 -34.11 3.20
CA SER A 27 -11.56 -33.24 2.83
C SER A 27 -12.75 -33.59 3.71
N VAL A 28 -13.82 -32.79 3.65
CA VAL A 28 -15.04 -33.07 4.42
C VAL A 28 -16.31 -32.82 3.60
N GLU A 29 -17.28 -33.72 3.77
CA GLU A 29 -18.67 -33.53 3.35
C GLU A 29 -19.58 -33.43 4.56
N ILE A 30 -20.37 -32.36 4.63
CA ILE A 30 -21.42 -32.18 5.63
C ILE A 30 -22.74 -32.46 4.94
N GLY A 31 -23.39 -33.57 5.29
CA GLY A 31 -24.64 -34.00 4.70
C GLY A 31 -25.81 -33.07 5.05
N THR A 32 -26.87 -33.12 4.25
CA THR A 32 -28.14 -32.42 4.56
C THR A 32 -28.65 -32.79 5.95
N GLY A 33 -29.02 -31.80 6.75
CA GLY A 33 -29.50 -32.02 8.13
C GLY A 33 -28.40 -32.37 9.14
N ALA A 34 -27.13 -32.37 8.74
CA ALA A 34 -25.99 -32.53 9.62
C ALA A 34 -25.39 -31.18 10.01
N ALA A 35 -24.63 -31.15 11.11
CA ALA A 35 -23.88 -29.98 11.54
C ALA A 35 -22.44 -30.31 11.93
N LEU A 36 -21.49 -29.48 11.51
CA LEU A 36 -20.10 -29.50 11.96
C LEU A 36 -19.76 -28.18 12.66
N SER A 37 -19.35 -28.23 13.91
CA SER A 37 -18.91 -27.07 14.69
C SER A 37 -17.42 -27.12 14.95
N LEU A 38 -16.68 -26.10 14.50
CA LEU A 38 -15.22 -26.04 14.60
C LEU A 38 -14.72 -25.38 15.90
N GLY A 39 -15.57 -24.64 16.61
CA GLY A 39 -15.22 -23.96 17.86
C GLY A 39 -14.10 -22.94 17.65
N SER A 40 -12.99 -23.07 18.38
CA SER A 40 -11.80 -22.22 18.27
C SER A 40 -10.59 -22.98 17.73
N HIS A 41 -10.80 -24.15 17.11
CA HIS A 41 -9.73 -25.08 16.74
C HIS A 41 -9.20 -24.82 15.33
N GLN A 42 -8.01 -25.33 15.03
CA GLN A 42 -7.54 -25.43 13.67
C GLN A 42 -8.17 -26.65 12.99
N PHE A 43 -8.78 -26.43 11.83
CA PHE A 43 -9.30 -27.48 10.95
C PHE A 43 -8.52 -27.47 9.63
N THR A 44 -7.69 -28.49 9.43
CA THR A 44 -6.78 -28.59 8.29
C THR A 44 -7.32 -29.53 7.24
N LEU A 45 -7.34 -29.06 5.99
CA LEU A 45 -7.73 -29.78 4.78
C LEU A 45 -6.48 -30.00 3.92
N ASN A 46 -5.97 -31.23 3.83
CA ASN A 46 -4.68 -31.51 3.16
C ASN A 46 -4.81 -32.23 1.79
N ILE A 47 -6.02 -32.41 1.27
CA ILE A 47 -6.24 -32.94 -0.09
C ILE A 47 -7.28 -32.08 -0.84
N GLY A 48 -8.53 -32.07 -0.38
CA GLY A 48 -9.66 -31.38 -1.01
C GLY A 48 -10.21 -30.23 -0.17
N GLY A 49 -11.45 -29.82 -0.44
CA GLY A 49 -12.14 -28.73 0.27
C GLY A 49 -13.27 -29.23 1.18
N ILE A 50 -14.26 -28.36 1.36
CA ILE A 50 -15.47 -28.56 2.15
C ILE A 50 -16.67 -28.63 1.20
N VAL A 51 -17.36 -29.78 1.17
CA VAL A 51 -18.68 -29.90 0.56
C VAL A 51 -19.72 -29.70 1.67
N ASN A 52 -20.35 -28.53 1.73
CA ASN A 52 -21.33 -28.22 2.77
C ASN A 52 -22.77 -28.27 2.26
N ASN A 53 -23.46 -29.40 2.46
CA ASN A 53 -24.90 -29.56 2.23
C ASN A 53 -25.74 -29.38 3.51
N GLY A 54 -25.10 -29.11 4.65
CA GLY A 54 -25.72 -28.95 5.96
C GLY A 54 -25.34 -27.63 6.62
N THR A 55 -24.99 -27.67 7.90
CA THR A 55 -24.56 -26.50 8.67
C THR A 55 -23.08 -26.60 9.05
N LEU A 56 -22.28 -25.60 8.66
CA LEU A 56 -20.91 -25.41 9.13
C LEU A 56 -20.87 -24.23 10.10
N ASN A 57 -20.61 -24.50 11.38
CA ASN A 57 -20.41 -23.47 12.40
C ASN A 57 -18.92 -23.23 12.59
N ILE A 58 -18.40 -22.18 11.94
CA ILE A 58 -16.96 -21.84 11.96
C ILE A 58 -16.50 -21.39 13.35
N GLY A 59 -17.33 -20.67 14.11
CA GLY A 59 -16.92 -20.12 15.41
C GLY A 59 -15.75 -19.15 15.25
N THR A 60 -14.72 -19.29 16.10
CA THR A 60 -13.48 -18.52 16.01
C THR A 60 -12.32 -19.38 15.51
N SER A 61 -12.61 -20.38 14.68
CA SER A 61 -11.66 -21.37 14.21
C SER A 61 -10.68 -20.84 13.16
N THR A 62 -9.70 -21.67 12.81
CA THR A 62 -8.85 -21.48 11.64
C THR A 62 -9.09 -22.60 10.66
N ILE A 63 -9.47 -22.28 9.42
CA ILE A 63 -9.49 -23.26 8.33
C ILE A 63 -8.16 -23.17 7.58
N ASN A 64 -7.45 -24.29 7.49
CA ASN A 64 -6.15 -24.37 6.84
C ASN A 64 -6.21 -25.19 5.54
N TYR A 65 -6.03 -24.54 4.39
CA TYR A 65 -5.91 -25.19 3.08
C TYR A 65 -4.46 -25.59 2.84
N ALA A 66 -4.14 -26.86 3.11
CA ALA A 66 -2.78 -27.35 3.31
C ALA A 66 -2.34 -28.46 2.32
N ALA A 67 -3.05 -28.65 1.20
CA ALA A 67 -2.70 -29.75 0.30
C ALA A 67 -1.27 -29.65 -0.27
N SER A 68 -0.66 -30.79 -0.62
CA SER A 68 0.65 -30.82 -1.29
C SER A 68 0.59 -30.46 -2.78
N GLY A 69 -0.61 -30.25 -3.32
CA GLY A 69 -0.84 -29.79 -4.69
C GLY A 69 -1.91 -28.72 -4.76
N ASN A 70 -2.43 -28.51 -5.96
CA ASN A 70 -3.47 -27.52 -6.18
C ASN A 70 -4.72 -27.87 -5.36
N GLN A 71 -5.34 -26.84 -4.80
CA GLN A 71 -6.52 -26.96 -3.95
C GLN A 71 -7.46 -25.80 -4.23
N THR A 72 -8.75 -26.06 -4.15
CA THR A 72 -9.76 -25.01 -4.19
C THR A 72 -9.96 -24.48 -2.77
N VAL A 73 -10.02 -23.16 -2.62
CA VAL A 73 -10.43 -22.48 -1.40
C VAL A 73 -11.92 -22.20 -1.53
N ASP A 74 -12.71 -22.76 -0.60
CA ASP A 74 -14.17 -22.75 -0.69
C ASP A 74 -14.75 -21.36 -0.43
N VAL A 75 -15.96 -21.11 -0.93
CA VAL A 75 -16.66 -19.84 -0.76
C VAL A 75 -17.35 -19.83 0.60
N LEU A 76 -16.68 -19.29 1.63
CA LEU A 76 -17.16 -19.25 3.00
C LEU A 76 -16.90 -17.89 3.67
N ASN A 77 -17.61 -17.67 4.78
CA ASN A 77 -17.32 -16.60 5.73
C ASN A 77 -16.42 -17.16 6.83
N TYR A 78 -15.11 -17.00 6.67
CA TYR A 78 -14.11 -17.50 7.59
C TYR A 78 -13.97 -16.61 8.83
N TYR A 79 -13.52 -17.20 9.94
CA TYR A 79 -12.94 -16.43 11.02
C TYR A 79 -11.45 -16.20 10.74
N ASN A 80 -10.62 -17.25 10.80
CA ASN A 80 -9.24 -17.21 10.28
C ASN A 80 -9.08 -18.15 9.08
N VAL A 81 -8.16 -17.77 8.17
CA VAL A 81 -7.70 -18.63 7.08
C VAL A 81 -6.19 -18.79 7.16
N THR A 82 -5.74 -20.03 7.03
CA THR A 82 -4.35 -20.32 6.70
C THR A 82 -4.29 -20.99 5.33
N VAL A 83 -3.37 -20.52 4.50
CA VAL A 83 -2.97 -21.16 3.25
C VAL A 83 -1.56 -21.70 3.45
N SER A 84 -1.40 -23.01 3.32
CA SER A 84 -0.12 -23.70 3.53
C SER A 84 0.07 -24.88 2.58
N GLY A 85 1.08 -25.72 2.82
CA GLY A 85 1.45 -26.81 1.92
C GLY A 85 2.12 -26.29 0.65
N THR A 86 1.74 -26.83 -0.50
CA THR A 86 2.32 -26.48 -1.81
C THR A 86 1.25 -26.45 -2.91
N GLY A 87 1.61 -25.97 -4.10
CA GLY A 87 0.71 -25.79 -5.22
C GLY A 87 -0.13 -24.51 -5.12
N ALA A 88 -1.02 -24.32 -6.09
CA ALA A 88 -1.93 -23.18 -6.11
C ALA A 88 -3.17 -23.45 -5.25
N LYS A 89 -3.44 -22.57 -4.28
CA LYS A 89 -4.70 -22.51 -3.55
C LYS A 89 -5.58 -21.46 -4.23
N THR A 90 -6.59 -21.91 -4.96
CA THR A 90 -7.35 -21.03 -5.86
C THR A 90 -8.72 -20.75 -5.28
N LEU A 91 -9.10 -19.48 -5.16
CA LEU A 91 -10.45 -19.09 -4.73
C LEU A 91 -11.50 -19.58 -5.74
N ALA A 92 -12.61 -20.13 -5.23
CA ALA A 92 -13.79 -20.50 -6.02
C ALA A 92 -14.83 -19.37 -6.13
N GLY A 93 -14.63 -18.26 -5.41
CA GLY A 93 -15.55 -17.13 -5.33
C GLY A 93 -15.05 -16.12 -4.30
N ASP A 94 -15.80 -15.03 -4.13
CA ASP A 94 -15.48 -14.00 -3.14
C ASP A 94 -15.52 -14.59 -1.73
N ILE A 95 -14.56 -14.21 -0.88
CA ILE A 95 -14.50 -14.68 0.50
C ILE A 95 -14.48 -13.52 1.50
N THR A 96 -14.97 -13.78 2.69
CA THR A 96 -14.83 -12.88 3.84
C THR A 96 -14.05 -13.58 4.94
N ILE A 97 -13.08 -12.88 5.51
CA ILE A 97 -12.24 -13.33 6.62
C ILE A 97 -12.40 -12.31 7.75
N GLN A 98 -13.08 -12.72 8.82
CA GLN A 98 -13.43 -11.84 9.95
C GLN A 98 -12.25 -11.52 10.86
N ASN A 99 -11.20 -12.32 10.82
CA ASN A 99 -9.96 -12.10 11.55
C ASN A 99 -8.78 -12.25 10.58
N ASN A 100 -7.85 -13.16 10.79
CA ASN A 100 -6.55 -13.10 10.09
C ASN A 100 -6.49 -14.02 8.87
N LEU A 101 -5.78 -13.55 7.83
CA LEU A 101 -5.30 -14.36 6.71
C LEU A 101 -3.79 -14.57 6.84
N LEU A 102 -3.36 -15.83 6.89
CA LEU A 102 -1.96 -16.22 6.86
C LEU A 102 -1.66 -17.06 5.62
N ILE A 103 -0.79 -16.57 4.73
CA ILE A 103 -0.27 -17.31 3.58
C ILE A 103 1.15 -17.76 3.91
N TYR A 104 1.29 -18.99 4.42
CA TYR A 104 2.53 -19.49 4.99
C TYR A 104 3.16 -20.60 4.15
N GLY A 105 4.32 -20.30 3.57
CA GLY A 105 5.08 -21.20 2.71
C GLY A 105 6.21 -20.49 1.96
N LEU A 106 6.82 -21.18 1.00
CA LEU A 106 7.86 -20.61 0.13
C LEU A 106 7.23 -20.07 -1.17
N PRO A 107 7.63 -18.88 -1.68
CA PRO A 107 7.02 -18.26 -2.86
C PRO A 107 7.07 -19.12 -4.12
N ALA A 108 8.13 -19.92 -4.27
CA ALA A 108 8.31 -20.79 -5.44
C ALA A 108 7.42 -22.04 -5.41
N SER A 109 6.87 -22.42 -4.24
CA SER A 109 6.14 -23.67 -4.07
C SER A 109 4.68 -23.50 -3.66
N LEU A 110 4.28 -22.34 -3.14
CA LEU A 110 2.93 -22.06 -2.68
C LEU A 110 2.44 -20.73 -3.24
N SER A 111 1.22 -20.73 -3.76
CA SER A 111 0.50 -19.50 -4.10
C SER A 111 -0.94 -19.52 -3.61
N LEU A 112 -1.42 -18.37 -3.12
CA LEU A 112 -2.85 -18.08 -3.05
C LEU A 112 -3.24 -17.35 -4.33
N VAL A 113 -4.17 -17.92 -5.10
CA VAL A 113 -4.65 -17.37 -6.37
C VAL A 113 -6.07 -16.83 -6.17
N ALA A 114 -6.22 -15.51 -6.22
CA ALA A 114 -7.52 -14.86 -6.03
C ALA A 114 -8.50 -15.13 -7.18
N ASN A 115 -7.99 -15.48 -8.37
CA ASN A 115 -8.81 -15.86 -9.52
C ASN A 115 -9.88 -14.80 -9.87
N ASN A 116 -9.51 -13.52 -9.76
CA ASN A 116 -10.36 -12.34 -9.99
C ASN A 116 -11.48 -12.12 -8.96
N PHE A 117 -11.53 -12.93 -7.90
CA PHE A 117 -12.49 -12.77 -6.81
C PHE A 117 -11.96 -11.82 -5.73
N ASP A 118 -12.90 -11.21 -5.01
CA ASP A 118 -12.62 -10.28 -3.93
C ASP A 118 -12.30 -11.01 -2.61
N ILE A 119 -11.40 -10.42 -1.83
CA ILE A 119 -11.12 -10.83 -0.45
C ILE A 119 -11.49 -9.69 0.48
N ASN A 120 -12.49 -9.90 1.34
CA ASN A 120 -12.86 -8.96 2.40
C ASN A 120 -12.22 -9.38 3.72
N LEU A 121 -11.25 -8.61 4.20
CA LEU A 121 -10.44 -8.97 5.36
C LEU A 121 -10.63 -7.96 6.50
N GLN A 122 -10.97 -8.46 7.70
CA GLN A 122 -11.20 -7.65 8.90
C GLN A 122 -10.07 -7.72 9.95
N GLY A 123 -9.14 -8.68 9.83
CA GLY A 123 -7.91 -8.77 10.62
C GLY A 123 -6.64 -8.66 9.77
N ASP A 124 -5.54 -9.24 10.20
CA ASP A 124 -4.23 -9.01 9.58
C ASP A 124 -4.04 -9.82 8.28
N TRP A 125 -3.36 -9.20 7.32
CA TRP A 125 -2.82 -9.86 6.12
C TRP A 125 -1.37 -10.20 6.38
N GLN A 126 -1.06 -11.49 6.50
CA GLN A 126 0.29 -11.98 6.71
C GLN A 126 0.68 -12.96 5.62
N SER A 127 1.84 -12.76 5.02
CA SER A 127 2.33 -13.61 3.94
C SER A 127 3.83 -13.88 4.05
N THR A 128 4.24 -15.07 3.63
CA THR A 128 5.64 -15.42 3.32
C THR A 128 5.78 -16.02 1.92
N ALA A 129 4.65 -16.23 1.22
CA ALA A 129 4.55 -16.91 -0.05
C ALA A 129 4.00 -15.97 -1.14
N THR A 130 3.65 -16.53 -2.30
CA THR A 130 3.15 -15.75 -3.44
C THR A 130 1.64 -15.53 -3.33
N PHE A 131 1.19 -14.29 -3.39
CA PHE A 131 -0.19 -13.97 -3.71
C PHE A 131 -0.30 -13.64 -5.21
N VAL A 132 -1.26 -14.27 -5.89
CA VAL A 132 -1.57 -14.02 -7.31
C VAL A 132 -2.92 -13.30 -7.36
N PRO A 133 -2.93 -11.96 -7.51
CA PRO A 133 -4.10 -11.14 -7.22
C PRO A 133 -5.23 -11.23 -8.26
N GLY A 134 -4.96 -11.70 -9.49
CA GLY A 134 -5.93 -11.59 -10.59
C GLY A 134 -6.37 -10.13 -10.79
N THR A 135 -7.67 -9.90 -10.96
CA THR A 135 -8.26 -8.55 -11.05
C THR A 135 -9.15 -8.15 -9.86
N GLY A 136 -9.27 -9.03 -8.86
CA GLY A 136 -10.15 -8.82 -7.70
C GLY A 136 -9.65 -7.72 -6.76
N ASN A 137 -10.55 -7.24 -5.90
CA ASN A 137 -10.23 -6.32 -4.82
C ASN A 137 -9.80 -7.08 -3.57
N VAL A 138 -8.73 -6.61 -2.92
CA VAL A 138 -8.51 -6.89 -1.50
C VAL A 138 -9.06 -5.70 -0.71
N ASN A 139 -10.10 -5.93 0.08
CA ASN A 139 -10.77 -4.94 0.90
C ASN A 139 -10.34 -5.10 2.37
N ILE A 140 -9.62 -4.11 2.89
CA ILE A 140 -9.15 -4.06 4.27
C ILE A 140 -10.20 -3.29 5.10
N THR A 141 -11.03 -4.04 5.82
CA THR A 141 -12.36 -3.61 6.35
C THR A 141 -12.48 -3.70 7.88
N GLY A 142 -11.39 -3.99 8.58
CA GLY A 142 -11.36 -4.15 10.02
C GLY A 142 -11.69 -2.86 10.78
N THR A 143 -11.87 -3.00 12.09
CA THR A 143 -12.19 -1.89 13.01
C THR A 143 -11.06 -1.58 14.00
N VAL A 144 -9.97 -2.34 13.94
CA VAL A 144 -8.71 -2.11 14.67
C VAL A 144 -7.61 -1.97 13.62
N ASN A 145 -6.53 -1.23 13.89
CA ASN A 145 -5.43 -1.07 12.94
C ASN A 145 -4.92 -2.43 12.43
N GLN A 146 -5.08 -2.70 11.14
CA GLN A 146 -4.67 -3.96 10.52
C GLN A 146 -3.20 -3.90 10.08
N LEU A 147 -2.51 -5.03 10.16
CA LEU A 147 -1.19 -5.24 9.58
C LEU A 147 -1.31 -5.82 8.17
N VAL A 148 -0.53 -5.28 7.24
CA VAL A 148 -0.29 -5.89 5.92
C VAL A 148 1.20 -6.17 5.79
N GLU A 149 1.54 -7.45 5.66
CA GLU A 149 2.93 -7.87 5.60
C GLU A 149 3.19 -9.02 4.62
N ASN A 150 4.34 -8.92 3.95
CA ASN A 150 5.02 -10.04 3.33
C ASN A 150 6.47 -10.07 3.83
N THR A 151 6.75 -10.94 4.80
CA THR A 151 8.07 -10.98 5.45
C THR A 151 9.16 -11.61 4.58
N ASN A 152 8.79 -12.10 3.39
CA ASN A 152 9.70 -12.68 2.41
C ASN A 152 9.88 -11.80 1.15
N GLY A 153 9.37 -10.56 1.15
CA GLY A 153 9.60 -9.65 0.03
C GLY A 153 8.58 -8.54 -0.11
N VAL A 154 8.11 -8.36 -1.34
CA VAL A 154 7.13 -7.34 -1.72
C VAL A 154 5.77 -8.01 -1.83
N GLU A 155 4.75 -7.45 -1.18
CA GLU A 155 3.38 -7.90 -1.39
C GLU A 155 2.77 -7.23 -2.61
N ILE A 156 2.00 -7.96 -3.41
CA ILE A 156 1.45 -7.44 -4.69
C ILE A 156 -0.07 -7.58 -4.69
N PHE A 157 -0.76 -6.45 -4.78
CA PHE A 157 -2.20 -6.40 -5.00
C PHE A 157 -2.50 -5.90 -6.41
N TYR A 158 -3.64 -6.33 -6.96
CA TYR A 158 -4.18 -5.69 -8.17
C TYR A 158 -4.92 -4.43 -7.78
N ASN A 159 -6.05 -4.60 -7.08
CA ASN A 159 -6.78 -3.53 -6.41
C ASN A 159 -6.67 -3.68 -4.90
N LEU A 160 -6.27 -2.62 -4.20
CA LEU A 160 -6.26 -2.56 -2.74
C LEU A 160 -7.19 -1.45 -2.27
N ASN A 161 -8.17 -1.79 -1.45
CA ASN A 161 -9.15 -0.86 -0.91
C ASN A 161 -9.03 -0.78 0.61
N ILE A 162 -8.55 0.35 1.09
CA ILE A 162 -8.42 0.63 2.52
C ILE A 162 -9.72 1.27 3.00
N GLN A 163 -10.52 0.51 3.74
CA GLN A 163 -11.79 0.96 4.32
C GLN A 163 -11.75 1.01 5.85
N ASN A 164 -10.75 0.38 6.47
CA ASN A 164 -10.53 0.42 7.91
C ASN A 164 -10.32 1.86 8.41
N PRO A 165 -11.21 2.41 9.27
CA PRO A 165 -11.11 3.80 9.73
C PRO A 165 -9.92 4.04 10.67
N LEU A 166 -9.41 3.00 11.33
CA LEU A 166 -8.23 3.07 12.21
C LEU A 166 -6.92 3.03 11.41
N GLY A 167 -6.99 2.68 10.13
CA GLY A 167 -5.86 2.63 9.22
C GLY A 167 -5.19 1.27 9.14
N VAL A 168 -4.06 1.25 8.45
CA VAL A 168 -3.27 0.05 8.17
C VAL A 168 -1.80 0.34 8.42
N SER A 169 -1.09 -0.61 9.00
CA SER A 169 0.37 -0.61 9.12
C SER A 169 0.96 -1.57 8.09
N MET A 170 2.04 -1.16 7.43
CA MET A 170 2.80 -2.02 6.52
C MET A 170 4.17 -2.34 7.12
N SER A 171 4.55 -3.62 7.09
CA SER A 171 5.89 -4.10 7.49
C SER A 171 6.67 -4.71 6.31
N SER A 172 6.22 -4.44 5.09
CA SER A 172 6.92 -4.77 3.85
C SER A 172 6.61 -3.71 2.79
N ASN A 173 7.39 -3.71 1.70
CA ASN A 173 6.98 -2.94 0.53
C ASN A 173 5.71 -3.55 -0.07
N VAL A 174 4.85 -2.70 -0.60
CA VAL A 174 3.59 -3.11 -1.24
C VAL A 174 3.52 -2.50 -2.63
N THR A 175 3.23 -3.31 -3.64
CA THR A 175 2.93 -2.85 -5.00
C THR A 175 1.46 -3.04 -5.29
N ILE A 176 0.81 -1.99 -5.78
CA ILE A 176 -0.58 -2.01 -6.22
C ILE A 176 -0.55 -1.77 -7.72
N THR A 177 -0.89 -2.82 -8.47
CA THR A 177 -0.68 -2.80 -9.91
C THR A 177 -1.74 -1.99 -10.64
N ASP A 178 -2.98 -1.96 -10.17
CA ASP A 178 -4.06 -1.14 -10.74
C ASP A 178 -4.43 0.01 -9.81
N THR A 179 -5.41 -0.15 -8.91
CA THR A 179 -5.93 0.98 -8.13
C THR A 179 -5.77 0.82 -6.63
N LEU A 180 -5.18 1.84 -5.98
CA LEU A 180 -5.30 2.06 -4.53
C LEU A 180 -6.55 2.90 -4.26
N LYS A 181 -7.54 2.32 -3.59
CA LYS A 181 -8.73 3.03 -3.09
C LYS A 181 -8.51 3.37 -1.61
N MET A 182 -8.64 4.64 -1.25
CA MET A 182 -8.45 5.12 0.12
C MET A 182 -9.77 5.70 0.65
N ASN A 183 -10.48 4.89 1.41
CA ASN A 183 -11.81 5.18 1.95
C ASN A 183 -11.88 5.09 3.49
N GLY A 184 -10.75 4.75 4.13
CA GLY A 184 -10.60 4.61 5.58
C GLY A 184 -9.57 5.58 6.16
N GLY A 185 -8.85 5.08 7.17
CA GLY A 185 -7.78 5.78 7.86
C GLY A 185 -6.48 5.81 7.08
N ASN A 186 -5.40 6.17 7.77
CA ASN A 186 -4.08 6.36 7.15
C ASN A 186 -3.39 5.01 6.88
N ILE A 187 -2.51 5.00 5.89
CA ILE A 187 -1.62 3.88 5.61
C ILE A 187 -0.23 4.24 6.12
N ASN A 188 0.24 3.54 7.15
CA ASN A 188 1.53 3.79 7.79
C ASN A 188 2.58 2.86 7.20
N THR A 189 3.52 3.40 6.42
CA THR A 189 4.54 2.59 5.75
C THR A 189 5.83 2.45 6.55
N SER A 190 6.02 3.22 7.63
CA SER A 190 7.28 3.26 8.37
C SER A 190 8.46 3.54 7.43
N THR A 191 9.43 2.62 7.34
CA THR A 191 10.57 2.68 6.41
C THR A 191 10.27 2.09 5.02
N TYR A 192 9.16 1.38 4.86
CA TYR A 192 8.71 0.78 3.60
C TYR A 192 8.02 1.80 2.70
N LYS A 193 7.60 1.36 1.52
CA LYS A 193 6.86 2.15 0.55
C LYS A 193 5.68 1.41 -0.05
N ILE A 194 4.73 2.21 -0.53
CA ILE A 194 3.70 1.77 -1.48
C ILE A 194 4.14 2.18 -2.88
N VAL A 195 4.06 1.26 -3.84
CA VAL A 195 4.27 1.52 -5.27
C VAL A 195 2.93 1.42 -6.00
N ILE A 196 2.60 2.43 -6.79
CA ILE A 196 1.39 2.46 -7.63
C ILE A 196 1.78 2.32 -9.11
N GLY A 197 1.27 1.29 -9.76
CA GLY A 197 1.59 0.91 -11.13
C GLY A 197 2.76 -0.05 -11.24
N THR A 198 3.04 -0.49 -12.46
CA THR A 198 4.10 -1.48 -12.75
C THR A 198 5.03 -1.10 -13.90
N GLY A 199 4.71 -0.07 -14.69
CA GLY A 199 5.55 0.29 -15.83
C GLY A 199 4.94 1.30 -16.79
N ALA A 200 5.62 1.51 -17.91
CA ALA A 200 5.15 2.35 -19.02
C ALA A 200 3.74 1.97 -19.52
N GLY A 201 3.41 0.67 -19.52
CA GLY A 201 2.10 0.18 -19.94
C GLY A 201 1.02 0.24 -18.85
N ASN A 202 1.38 0.55 -17.61
CA ASN A 202 0.46 0.56 -16.48
C ASN A 202 0.95 1.48 -15.36
N ALA A 203 0.39 2.70 -15.31
CA ALA A 203 0.69 3.69 -14.27
C ALA A 203 -0.02 3.42 -12.94
N GLY A 204 -1.02 2.54 -12.94
CA GLY A 204 -1.98 2.41 -11.85
C GLY A 204 -2.73 3.73 -11.56
N GLY A 205 -3.45 3.73 -10.43
CA GLY A 205 -4.29 4.83 -10.00
C GLY A 205 -4.40 4.93 -8.47
N ILE A 206 -4.76 6.12 -8.00
CA ILE A 206 -5.17 6.35 -6.62
C ILE A 206 -6.54 7.01 -6.65
N ALA A 207 -7.53 6.34 -6.06
CA ALA A 207 -8.87 6.88 -5.82
C ALA A 207 -9.00 7.20 -4.34
N ARG A 208 -8.81 8.48 -3.98
CA ARG A 208 -8.75 8.91 -2.57
C ARG A 208 -10.01 9.66 -2.16
N ASN A 209 -10.75 9.13 -1.19
CA ASN A 209 -11.83 9.81 -0.48
C ASN A 209 -11.34 10.33 0.89
N SER A 210 -10.61 9.49 1.63
CA SER A 210 -10.04 9.80 2.95
C SER A 210 -8.66 9.18 3.13
N GLY A 211 -8.02 9.44 4.28
CA GLY A 211 -6.71 8.91 4.62
C GLY A 211 -5.55 9.50 3.80
N TYR A 212 -4.35 9.28 4.29
CA TYR A 212 -3.08 9.61 3.64
C TYR A 212 -2.09 8.48 3.85
N VAL A 213 -1.07 8.43 2.98
CA VAL A 213 0.12 7.60 3.21
C VAL A 213 1.02 8.35 4.20
N ASN A 214 1.17 7.82 5.41
CA ASN A 214 2.13 8.30 6.39
C ASN A 214 3.47 7.57 6.18
N GLY A 215 4.27 8.09 5.25
CA GLY A 215 5.53 7.51 4.83
C GLY A 215 5.81 7.70 3.33
N ASN A 216 6.38 6.68 2.70
CA ASN A 216 6.87 6.75 1.32
C ASN A 216 5.83 6.24 0.30
N LEU A 217 5.60 7.03 -0.74
CA LEU A 217 4.71 6.68 -1.85
C LEU A 217 5.43 6.85 -3.19
N GLU A 218 5.57 5.76 -3.93
CA GLU A 218 6.08 5.73 -5.30
C GLU A 218 4.93 5.60 -6.30
N ARG A 219 4.94 6.42 -7.35
CA ARG A 219 3.96 6.35 -8.44
C ARG A 219 4.67 6.29 -9.79
N TRP A 220 4.18 5.44 -10.68
CA TRP A 220 4.57 5.45 -12.09
C TRP A 220 4.00 6.69 -12.80
N VAL A 221 4.86 7.36 -13.57
CA VAL A 221 4.59 8.55 -14.38
C VAL A 221 4.75 8.14 -15.84
N VAL A 222 3.65 8.16 -16.59
CA VAL A 222 3.58 7.64 -17.97
C VAL A 222 2.98 8.64 -18.97
N SER A 223 2.39 9.73 -18.49
CA SER A 223 1.65 10.69 -19.33
C SER A 223 1.64 12.10 -18.73
N ASN A 224 1.00 13.06 -19.38
CA ASN A 224 1.05 14.49 -19.03
C ASN A 224 -0.09 14.93 -18.08
N VAL A 225 -0.65 13.98 -17.33
CA VAL A 225 -1.70 14.23 -16.34
C VAL A 225 -1.11 14.66 -14.99
N PRO A 226 -1.90 15.29 -14.10
CA PRO A 226 -1.47 15.51 -12.73
C PRO A 226 -1.31 14.20 -11.95
N TYR A 227 -0.17 14.04 -11.29
CA TYR A 227 0.12 12.96 -10.34
C TYR A 227 0.08 13.51 -8.92
N VAL A 228 -0.89 13.06 -8.14
CA VAL A 228 -1.08 13.45 -6.73
C VAL A 228 -0.48 12.42 -5.79
N PHE A 229 0.37 12.84 -4.86
CA PHE A 229 0.95 12.00 -3.83
C PHE A 229 0.33 12.37 -2.49
N PRO A 230 -0.75 11.68 -2.06
CA PRO A 230 -1.44 11.98 -0.82
C PRO A 230 -0.65 11.46 0.38
N ILE A 231 0.48 12.10 0.68
CA ILE A 231 1.29 11.80 1.85
C ILE A 231 0.97 12.73 3.01
N GLN A 232 1.27 12.27 4.22
CA GLN A 232 1.27 13.07 5.44
C GLN A 232 2.45 12.70 6.32
N LYS A 233 2.70 13.51 7.35
CA LYS A 233 3.62 13.18 8.43
C LYS A 233 3.12 13.82 9.73
N ASN A 234 3.06 13.04 10.81
CA ASN A 234 2.55 13.47 12.12
C ASN A 234 1.25 14.28 12.05
N ALA A 235 0.24 13.73 11.37
CA ALA A 235 -1.06 14.35 11.10
C ALA A 235 -1.06 15.66 10.29
N ASN A 236 0.11 16.17 9.90
CA ASN A 236 0.20 17.28 8.95
C ASN A 236 0.16 16.74 7.53
N VAL A 237 -0.78 17.23 6.74
CA VAL A 237 -0.87 16.86 5.32
C VAL A 237 0.33 17.43 4.55
N ARG A 238 0.96 16.58 3.74
CA ARG A 238 2.18 16.86 2.96
C ARG A 238 1.98 16.57 1.48
N GLU A 239 0.74 16.57 1.02
CA GLU A 239 0.37 16.24 -0.35
C GLU A 239 1.20 17.01 -1.39
N VAL A 240 1.71 16.29 -2.37
CA VAL A 240 2.44 16.83 -3.52
C VAL A 240 1.61 16.58 -4.77
N SER A 241 1.51 17.57 -5.66
CA SER A 241 1.02 17.35 -7.02
C SER A 241 2.11 17.72 -8.01
N MET A 242 2.35 16.85 -8.99
CA MET A 242 3.30 17.08 -10.08
C MET A 242 2.59 16.91 -11.41
N GLN A 243 2.79 17.84 -12.34
CA GLN A 243 2.28 17.73 -13.71
C GLN A 243 3.40 18.00 -14.70
N PHE A 244 3.74 16.98 -15.47
CA PHE A 244 4.77 17.04 -16.50
C PHE A 244 4.19 17.63 -17.78
N ALA A 245 4.92 18.55 -18.43
CA ALA A 245 4.51 19.11 -19.71
C ALA A 245 4.52 18.05 -20.82
N ASN A 246 5.58 17.23 -20.86
CA ASN A 246 5.72 16.14 -21.81
C ASN A 246 6.61 15.01 -21.25
N VAL A 247 6.04 13.87 -20.86
CA VAL A 247 6.79 12.67 -20.46
C VAL A 247 7.36 11.99 -21.70
N THR A 248 8.69 11.98 -21.84
CA THR A 248 9.39 11.39 -22.99
C THR A 248 9.90 9.98 -22.70
N THR A 249 10.10 9.63 -21.43
CA THR A 249 10.37 8.25 -20.99
C THR A 249 9.60 8.01 -19.69
N PRO A 250 8.63 7.08 -19.67
CA PRO A 250 7.96 6.69 -18.45
C PRO A 250 8.92 6.11 -17.42
N GLY A 251 8.65 6.41 -16.16
CA GLY A 251 9.40 5.91 -15.01
C GLY A 251 8.57 6.08 -13.74
N SER A 252 9.19 6.12 -12.57
CA SER A 252 8.47 6.37 -11.31
C SER A 252 9.17 7.39 -10.43
N ILE A 253 8.36 8.04 -9.60
CA ILE A 253 8.77 9.04 -8.62
C ILE A 253 8.29 8.59 -7.26
N GLN A 254 9.19 8.57 -6.29
CA GLN A 254 8.90 8.37 -4.87
C GLN A 254 8.88 9.70 -4.13
N ILE A 255 7.81 9.92 -3.36
CA ILE A 255 7.64 11.08 -2.50
C ILE A 255 7.62 10.64 -1.03
N GLY A 256 8.32 11.37 -0.18
CA GLY A 256 8.28 11.27 1.27
C GLY A 256 8.43 12.64 1.93
N PHE A 257 8.47 12.67 3.26
CA PHE A 257 8.68 13.90 4.03
C PHE A 257 9.57 13.65 5.25
N GLU A 258 10.56 14.52 5.42
CA GLU A 258 11.51 14.50 6.53
C GLU A 258 11.25 15.69 7.45
N GLU A 259 10.97 15.42 8.72
CA GLU A 259 10.70 16.44 9.76
C GLU A 259 11.99 16.92 10.42
N MET A 260 12.85 17.50 9.61
CA MET A 260 14.06 18.16 10.11
C MET A 260 14.39 19.38 9.27
N ALA A 261 14.99 20.38 9.91
CA ALA A 261 15.44 21.58 9.21
C ALA A 261 16.46 21.19 8.13
N PRO A 262 16.24 21.59 6.86
CA PRO A 262 17.15 21.20 5.80
C PRO A 262 18.38 22.12 5.71
N GLY A 263 18.43 23.22 6.45
CA GLY A 263 19.58 24.13 6.46
C GLY A 263 19.58 25.10 5.28
N ASN A 264 20.54 26.02 5.26
CA ASN A 264 20.48 27.26 4.46
C ASN A 264 21.62 27.40 3.44
N ASN A 265 22.24 26.30 3.01
CA ASN A 265 23.36 26.34 2.05
C ASN A 265 22.94 27.04 0.75
N GLY A 266 23.76 27.97 0.27
CA GLY A 266 23.47 28.77 -0.93
C GLY A 266 22.46 29.91 -0.72
N LEU A 267 21.98 30.15 0.50
CA LEU A 267 21.17 31.33 0.81
C LEU A 267 22.05 32.53 1.25
N PRO A 268 21.70 33.78 0.90
CA PRO A 268 20.44 34.17 0.28
C PRO A 268 20.40 33.97 -1.24
N MET A 269 19.22 33.67 -1.77
CA MET A 269 18.91 33.72 -3.20
C MET A 269 17.97 34.88 -3.51
N VAL A 270 17.99 35.38 -4.74
CA VAL A 270 17.13 36.50 -5.18
C VAL A 270 16.27 36.06 -6.36
N GLU A 271 14.96 36.30 -6.28
CA GLU A 271 14.02 36.09 -7.40
C GLU A 271 13.08 37.29 -7.53
N GLY A 272 13.34 38.15 -8.52
CA GLY A 272 12.66 39.44 -8.64
C GLY A 272 13.07 40.38 -7.50
N SER A 273 12.09 40.92 -6.77
CA SER A 273 12.31 41.77 -5.59
C SER A 273 12.38 41.00 -4.26
N VAL A 274 12.32 39.66 -4.30
CA VAL A 274 12.25 38.80 -3.13
C VAL A 274 13.63 38.21 -2.82
N ASN A 275 14.09 38.43 -1.58
CA ASN A 275 15.26 37.76 -1.02
C ASN A 275 14.82 36.53 -0.20
N VAL A 276 15.35 35.38 -0.58
CA VAL A 276 15.16 34.10 0.10
C VAL A 276 16.32 33.89 1.05
N THR A 277 16.11 34.05 2.35
CA THR A 277 17.22 34.12 3.34
C THR A 277 17.33 32.90 4.25
N SER A 278 16.28 32.10 4.38
CA SER A 278 16.28 30.90 5.24
C SER A 278 15.27 29.86 4.71
N THR A 279 15.37 28.63 5.22
CA THR A 279 14.39 27.55 5.03
C THR A 279 13.48 27.39 6.25
N TYR A 280 12.29 26.83 6.06
CA TYR A 280 11.44 26.43 7.19
C TYR A 280 12.04 25.21 7.93
N ALA A 281 11.97 25.23 9.26
CA ALA A 281 12.52 24.17 10.11
C ALA A 281 11.60 22.94 10.25
N GLN A 282 10.32 23.06 9.87
CA GLN A 282 9.31 21.99 9.98
C GLN A 282 9.63 20.77 9.12
N GLY A 283 10.46 20.91 8.07
CA GLY A 283 10.87 19.79 7.24
C GLY A 283 10.93 20.09 5.75
N TYR A 284 11.16 19.03 4.98
CA TYR A 284 11.25 19.07 3.52
C TYR A 284 10.69 17.79 2.89
N TRP A 285 10.26 17.92 1.64
CA TRP A 285 9.83 16.80 0.83
C TRP A 285 11.03 16.13 0.17
N THR A 286 11.05 14.80 0.22
CA THR A 286 11.95 13.99 -0.60
C THR A 286 11.24 13.65 -1.89
N VAL A 287 11.92 13.87 -3.03
CA VAL A 287 11.43 13.48 -4.36
C VAL A 287 12.55 12.68 -5.00
N GLN A 288 12.32 11.39 -5.21
CA GLN A 288 13.31 10.49 -5.76
C GLN A 288 12.80 9.90 -7.07
N GLU A 289 13.57 10.12 -8.13
CA GLU A 289 13.40 9.36 -9.36
C GLU A 289 13.95 7.94 -9.14
N ILE A 290 13.21 6.94 -9.60
CA ILE A 290 13.60 5.52 -9.46
C ILE A 290 13.81 4.89 -10.83
N ASN A 291 12.76 4.81 -11.64
CA ASN A 291 12.81 4.11 -12.94
C ASN A 291 13.07 5.05 -14.13
N ASN A 292 13.98 6.01 -14.00
CA ASN A 292 14.43 6.90 -15.08
C ASN A 292 13.30 7.64 -15.83
N VAL A 293 12.53 8.47 -15.12
CA VAL A 293 11.53 9.35 -15.76
C VAL A 293 12.25 10.42 -16.56
N ASN A 294 12.04 10.50 -17.88
CA ASN A 294 12.46 11.65 -18.67
C ASN A 294 11.26 12.49 -19.10
N PHE A 295 11.46 13.80 -19.17
CA PHE A 295 10.46 14.74 -19.62
C PHE A 295 11.08 15.90 -20.40
N ALA A 296 10.27 16.57 -21.21
CA ALA A 296 10.61 17.80 -21.91
C ALA A 296 9.65 18.93 -21.51
N GLY A 297 10.13 20.18 -21.57
CA GLY A 297 9.31 21.36 -21.26
C GLY A 297 9.05 21.63 -19.77
N GLY A 298 9.63 20.84 -18.85
CA GLY A 298 9.49 21.05 -17.42
C GLY A 298 8.29 20.33 -16.78
N TYR A 299 8.15 20.48 -15.47
CA TYR A 299 6.95 20.13 -14.72
C TYR A 299 6.52 21.23 -13.76
N ASN A 300 5.23 21.28 -13.46
CA ASN A 300 4.68 22.12 -12.40
C ASN A 300 4.55 21.29 -11.12
N ILE A 301 4.87 21.89 -9.98
CA ILE A 301 4.77 21.26 -8.66
C ILE A 301 3.97 22.14 -7.70
N SER A 302 3.11 21.51 -6.91
CA SER A 302 2.48 22.14 -5.75
C SER A 302 2.74 21.32 -4.48
N LEU A 303 3.05 22.01 -3.38
CA LEU A 303 3.31 21.41 -2.08
C LEU A 303 2.28 21.90 -1.06
N ARG A 304 1.62 20.97 -0.37
CA ARG A 304 0.71 21.30 0.73
C ARG A 304 1.46 21.48 2.04
N ALA A 305 1.59 22.71 2.48
CA ALA A 305 2.41 23.14 3.59
C ALA A 305 1.67 23.06 4.96
N GLY A 306 1.10 21.91 5.33
CA GLY A 306 0.39 21.77 6.61
C GLY A 306 1.26 22.12 7.84
N GLY A 307 0.83 22.99 8.74
CA GLY A 307 1.67 23.39 9.89
C GLY A 307 2.89 24.26 9.53
N PHE A 308 3.01 24.73 8.29
CA PHE A 308 3.88 25.83 7.91
C PHE A 308 3.07 27.13 7.87
N SER A 309 3.67 28.24 8.29
CA SER A 309 3.09 29.57 8.14
C SER A 309 3.60 30.20 6.85
N ILE A 310 2.90 30.00 5.74
CA ILE A 310 3.30 30.50 4.41
C ILE A 310 2.51 31.76 4.01
N ASN A 311 3.07 32.52 3.08
CA ASN A 311 2.44 33.68 2.44
C ASN A 311 2.59 33.57 0.91
N PRO A 312 1.96 34.45 0.11
CA PRO A 312 2.06 34.39 -1.35
C PRO A 312 3.49 34.39 -1.90
N ASP A 313 4.45 34.98 -1.17
CA ASP A 313 5.86 35.09 -1.58
C ASP A 313 6.73 33.89 -1.20
N VAL A 314 6.19 32.84 -0.56
CA VAL A 314 6.97 31.62 -0.28
C VAL A 314 7.53 31.03 -1.58
N ARG A 315 8.80 30.62 -1.57
CA ARG A 315 9.38 29.88 -2.70
C ARG A 315 9.43 28.39 -2.38
N VAL A 316 9.21 27.59 -3.41
CA VAL A 316 9.67 26.20 -3.45
C VAL A 316 11.09 26.22 -4.00
N VAL A 317 12.02 25.59 -3.30
CA VAL A 317 13.42 25.46 -3.71
C VAL A 317 13.82 23.99 -3.66
N SER A 318 14.79 23.61 -4.48
CA SER A 318 15.24 22.22 -4.62
C SER A 318 16.75 22.13 -4.56
N ARG A 319 17.30 21.00 -4.10
CA ARG A 319 18.73 20.71 -4.20
C ARG A 319 18.97 19.19 -4.28
N PRO A 320 20.12 18.73 -4.77
CA PRO A 320 20.40 17.28 -4.82
C PRO A 320 20.47 16.66 -3.43
N ASP A 321 21.26 17.26 -2.55
CA ASP A 321 21.54 16.75 -1.21
C ASP A 321 21.90 17.87 -0.22
N ALA A 322 22.14 17.50 1.03
CA ALA A 322 22.43 18.44 2.12
C ALA A 322 23.74 19.23 1.97
N THR A 323 24.67 18.79 1.12
CA THR A 323 25.96 19.45 0.88
C THR A 323 25.91 20.47 -0.24
N THR A 324 24.88 20.39 -1.08
CA THR A 324 24.68 21.31 -2.21
C THR A 324 23.91 22.57 -1.82
N ASP A 325 24.17 23.65 -2.57
CA ASP A 325 23.42 24.89 -2.48
C ASP A 325 21.98 24.72 -2.97
N TRP A 326 21.05 25.47 -2.37
CA TRP A 326 19.68 25.55 -2.86
C TRP A 326 19.62 26.14 -4.28
N LEU A 327 18.67 25.65 -5.08
CA LEU A 327 18.43 26.10 -6.43
C LEU A 327 16.99 26.63 -6.58
N LEU A 328 16.86 27.73 -7.31
CA LEU A 328 15.59 28.27 -7.82
C LEU A 328 15.35 27.79 -9.25
N ASN A 329 14.87 26.55 -9.39
CA ASN A 329 14.56 25.99 -10.71
C ASN A 329 13.11 26.23 -11.11
N GLY A 330 12.86 26.66 -12.35
CA GLY A 330 11.55 27.06 -12.83
C GLY A 330 11.17 28.45 -12.36
N THR A 331 9.87 28.74 -12.36
CA THR A 331 9.29 30.06 -12.10
C THR A 331 8.36 30.03 -10.91
N HIS A 332 8.43 31.05 -10.05
CA HIS A 332 7.51 31.20 -8.94
C HIS A 332 6.07 31.44 -9.40
N ALA A 333 5.12 30.86 -8.67
CA ALA A 333 3.72 31.27 -8.68
C ALA A 333 3.25 31.51 -7.23
N PRO A 334 2.41 32.55 -6.97
CA PRO A 334 2.00 32.90 -5.63
C PRO A 334 1.30 31.75 -4.91
N ALA A 335 1.61 31.56 -3.62
CA ALA A 335 0.90 30.57 -2.81
C ALA A 335 -0.57 30.96 -2.58
N VAL A 336 -1.44 29.95 -2.52
CA VAL A 336 -2.88 30.10 -2.28
C VAL A 336 -3.28 29.19 -1.12
N GLY A 337 -3.75 29.79 -0.02
CA GLY A 337 -4.00 29.07 1.22
C GLY A 337 -2.73 28.36 1.71
N ASN A 338 -2.78 27.04 1.84
CA ASN A 338 -1.65 26.21 2.29
C ASN A 338 -0.91 25.52 1.12
N LEU A 339 -1.12 25.96 -0.12
CA LEU A 339 -0.44 25.41 -1.30
C LEU A 339 0.62 26.39 -1.81
N ALA A 340 1.86 25.93 -1.84
CA ALA A 340 2.98 26.63 -2.48
C ALA A 340 3.25 26.03 -3.86
N TYR A 341 3.64 26.86 -4.83
CA TYR A 341 3.74 26.47 -6.23
C TYR A 341 5.10 26.83 -6.85
N ARG A 342 5.53 26.01 -7.81
CA ARG A 342 6.61 26.35 -8.74
C ARG A 342 6.37 25.68 -10.09
N ASN A 343 6.52 26.47 -11.15
CA ASN A 343 6.16 26.07 -12.50
C ASN A 343 7.39 25.86 -13.37
N VAL A 344 7.29 24.98 -14.37
CA VAL A 344 8.34 24.77 -15.38
C VAL A 344 9.70 24.41 -14.75
N VAL A 345 9.70 23.53 -13.74
CA VAL A 345 10.93 22.97 -13.16
C VAL A 345 11.56 22.02 -14.19
N THR A 346 12.79 22.30 -14.62
CA THR A 346 13.42 21.61 -15.78
C THR A 346 14.47 20.55 -15.41
N ILE A 347 14.85 20.48 -14.14
CA ILE A 347 15.91 19.59 -13.66
C ILE A 347 15.35 18.91 -12.42
N TYR A 348 15.36 17.58 -12.39
CA TYR A 348 15.44 16.89 -11.11
C TYR A 348 16.81 17.22 -10.55
N PRO A 349 16.93 17.80 -9.35
CA PRO A 349 18.25 18.06 -8.81
C PRO A 349 19.10 16.78 -8.90
N ALA A 350 20.25 16.90 -9.57
CA ALA A 350 20.95 15.79 -10.24
C ALA A 350 21.19 14.54 -9.38
N ILE A 351 21.10 13.37 -10.04
CA ILE A 351 21.21 12.04 -9.44
C ILE A 351 22.59 11.46 -9.76
N GLY A 352 23.35 11.12 -8.71
CA GLY A 352 24.39 10.09 -8.76
C GLY A 352 23.85 8.79 -8.17
N PRO A 353 24.34 7.60 -8.57
CA PRO A 353 23.72 6.29 -8.31
C PRO A 353 23.64 5.83 -6.84
N LEU A 354 23.94 6.68 -5.86
CA LEU A 354 24.09 6.30 -4.44
C LEU A 354 23.51 7.29 -3.42
N HIS A 355 22.74 8.32 -3.81
CA HIS A 355 22.29 9.34 -2.86
C HIS A 355 20.76 9.43 -2.73
N LYS A 356 20.29 9.52 -1.48
CA LYS A 356 18.91 9.87 -1.09
C LYS A 356 18.65 11.34 -1.50
N PRO A 357 17.72 11.64 -2.41
CA PRO A 357 17.59 13.01 -2.93
C PRO A 357 16.71 13.91 -2.03
N THR A 358 17.11 15.19 -1.90
CA THR A 358 16.51 16.22 -1.00
C THR A 358 15.77 17.32 -1.79
N VAL A 359 14.58 17.05 -2.33
CA VAL A 359 14.19 17.73 -3.58
C VAL A 359 13.15 18.84 -3.48
N ALA A 360 12.47 19.08 -2.36
CA ALA A 360 11.73 20.33 -2.22
C ALA A 360 11.62 20.84 -0.79
N CYS A 361 12.00 22.08 -0.56
CA CYS A 361 11.77 22.79 0.71
C CYS A 361 11.06 24.13 0.44
N LEU A 362 10.36 24.61 1.46
CA LEU A 362 9.80 25.95 1.51
C LEU A 362 10.77 26.89 2.19
N VAL A 363 10.81 28.13 1.74
CA VAL A 363 11.67 29.18 2.29
C VAL A 363 10.85 30.44 2.57
N PRO A 364 10.86 30.98 3.81
CA PRO A 364 10.21 32.25 4.11
C PRO A 364 10.96 33.42 3.47
N TRP A 365 10.24 34.53 3.28
CA TRP A 365 10.80 35.81 2.85
C TRP A 365 11.10 36.73 4.05
N LEU A 366 12.14 37.55 3.92
CA LEU A 366 12.40 38.71 4.78
C LEU A 366 12.55 39.97 3.90
N THR A 367 11.74 41.00 4.11
CA THR A 367 12.15 42.37 3.77
C THR A 367 13.39 42.69 4.60
N LEU A 368 14.50 43.04 3.95
CA LEU A 368 15.45 43.92 4.63
C LEU A 368 14.73 45.26 4.87
N PRO A 369 14.78 45.84 6.08
CA PRO A 369 14.31 47.20 6.26
C PRO A 369 15.12 48.13 5.34
N PRO A 370 14.49 49.19 4.81
CA PRO A 370 15.12 50.14 3.88
C PRO A 370 16.37 50.79 4.43
#